data_AF-A0A948LW33-F1
#
_entry.id   AF-A0A948LW33-F1
#
_cell.length_a   1.000
_cell.length_b   1.000
_cell.length_c   1.000
_cell.angle_alpha   90.00
_cell.angle_beta   90.00
_cell.angle_gamma   90.00
#
_symmetry.space_group_name_H-M   'P 1'
#
loop_
_entity.id
_entity.type
_entity.pdbx_description
1 polymer ?
#
loop_
_entity_poly.entity_id
_entity_poly.type
_entity_poly.pdbx_seq_one_letter_code
_entity_poly.pdbx_strand_id
1 'polypeptide(L)' 'PVFAEIRSALYDEPKKPKTLNFIIGLGGRDVQVEDFIKMAKKTASTKKLKPEDAYEIYGARE' A
#
# COMPACT_ATOMS: atom_id res chain seq x y z
N PRO A 1 4.69 -7.98 -7.52
CA PRO A 1 5.73 -8.88 -6.95
C PRO A 1 5.94 -8.66 -5.44
N VAL A 2 6.46 -7.51 -5.01
CA VAL A 2 6.85 -7.25 -3.60
C VAL A 2 5.71 -7.40 -2.59
N PHE A 3 4.53 -6.85 -2.88
CA PHE A 3 3.39 -6.93 -1.95
C PHE A 3 2.92 -8.37 -1.67
N ALA A 4 2.98 -9.24 -2.68
CA ALA A 4 2.58 -10.63 -2.52
C ALA A 4 3.56 -11.36 -1.59
N GLU A 5 4.86 -11.14 -1.75
CA GLU A 5 5.91 -11.74 -0.91
C GLU A 5 5.76 -11.34 0.55
N ILE A 6 5.56 -10.05 0.84
CA ILE A 6 5.34 -9.57 2.22
C ILE A 6 4.10 -10.22 2.84
N ARG A 7 3.01 -10.31 2.09
CA ARG A 7 1.76 -10.91 2.57
C ARG A 7 1.86 -12.42 2.80
N SER A 8 2.65 -13.12 1.98
CA SER A 8 2.97 -14.53 2.17
C SER A 8 3.88 -14.74 3.38
N ALA A 9 4.89 -13.88 3.57
CA ALA A 9 5.78 -13.93 4.74
C ALA A 9 5.03 -13.72 6.07
N LEU A 10 3.95 -12.93 6.05
CA LEU A 10 3.10 -12.65 7.20
C LEU A 10 1.87 -13.57 7.28
N TYR A 11 1.82 -14.65 6.48
CA TYR A 11 0.63 -15.49 6.39
C TYR A 11 0.37 -16.27 7.69
N ASP A 12 1.41 -16.84 8.28
CA ASP A 12 1.30 -17.69 9.47
C ASP A 12 1.26 -16.91 10.80
N GLU A 13 1.32 -15.58 10.75
CA GLU A 13 1.34 -14.73 11.94
C GLU A 13 -0.04 -14.75 12.64
N PRO A 14 -0.15 -15.21 13.90
CA PRO A 14 -1.42 -15.27 14.63
C PRO A 14 -2.12 -13.91 14.75
N LYS A 15 -1.34 -12.82 14.81
CA LYS A 15 -1.82 -11.43 14.78
C LYS A 15 -1.39 -10.73 13.49
N LYS A 16 -1.81 -11.29 12.36
CA LYS A 16 -1.51 -10.74 11.03
C LYS A 16 -1.88 -9.24 10.92
N PRO A 17 -0.92 -8.36 10.63
CA PRO A 17 -1.22 -6.95 10.40
C PRO A 17 -1.96 -6.77 9.07
N LYS A 18 -2.72 -5.69 8.97
CA LYS A 18 -3.31 -5.27 7.69
C LYS A 18 -2.22 -4.66 6.81
N THR A 19 -2.21 -5.04 5.54
CA THR A 19 -1.21 -4.59 4.57
C THR A 19 -1.89 -3.88 3.41
N LEU A 20 -1.45 -2.66 3.11
CA LEU A 20 -1.90 -1.86 1.95
C LEU A 20 -0.83 -1.87 0.87
N ASN A 21 -1.25 -1.84 -0.39
CA ASN A 21 -0.34 -1.81 -1.55
C ASN A 21 -0.51 -0.50 -2.32
N PHE A 22 0.59 0.20 -2.58
CA PHE A 22 0.59 1.41 -3.40
C PHE A 22 1.38 1.15 -4.69
N ILE A 23 0.74 1.36 -5.83
CA ILE A 23 1.39 1.32 -7.14
C ILE A 23 1.77 2.76 -7.49
N ILE A 24 3.08 3.03 -7.50
CA ILE A 24 3.66 4.37 -7.64
C ILE A 24 4.61 4.44 -8.85
N GLY A 25 4.94 5.64 -9.30
CA GLY A 25 5.94 5.84 -10.36
C GLY A 25 5.53 5.32 -11.74
N LEU A 26 4.23 5.08 -11.97
CA LEU A 26 3.74 4.60 -13.26
C LEU A 26 4.12 5.56 -14.39
N GLY A 27 4.76 5.04 -15.43
CA GLY A 27 5.23 5.83 -16.58
C GLY A 27 6.48 6.67 -16.29
N GLY A 28 7.27 6.31 -15.27
CA GLY A 28 8.49 7.05 -14.90
C GLY A 28 8.22 8.37 -14.18
N ARG A 29 7.00 8.55 -13.64
CA ARG A 29 6.65 9.73 -12.84
C ARG A 29 7.46 9.75 -11.55
N ASP A 30 7.91 10.93 -11.18
CA ASP A 30 8.59 11.14 -9.91
C ASP A 30 7.62 10.92 -8.74
N VAL A 31 8.16 10.42 -7.62
CA VAL A 31 7.41 10.16 -6.39
C VAL A 31 8.18 10.83 -5.25
N GLN A 32 7.62 11.91 -4.72
CA GLN A 32 8.33 12.74 -3.76
C GLN A 32 8.31 12.12 -2.37
N VAL A 33 9.23 12.54 -1.50
CA VAL A 33 9.30 12.08 -0.10
C VAL A 33 7.98 12.33 0.63
N GLU A 34 7.33 13.46 0.33
CA GLU A 34 6.02 13.85 0.87
C GLU A 34 4.93 12.85 0.51
N ASP A 35 5.04 12.20 -0.65
CA ASP A 35 4.08 11.19 -1.10
C ASP A 35 4.20 9.92 -0.26
N PHE A 36 5.42 9.47 0.04
CA PHE A 36 5.65 8.36 0.97
C PHE A 36 5.12 8.68 2.38
N ILE A 37 5.32 9.92 2.86
CA ILE A 37 4.77 10.36 4.15
C ILE A 37 3.24 10.28 4.15
N LYS A 38 2.56 10.67 3.06
CA LYS A 38 1.11 10.55 2.92
C LYS A 38 0.66 9.08 2.94
N MET A 39 1.33 8.21 2.19
CA MET A 39 1.03 6.77 2.16
C MET A 39 1.16 6.13 3.55
N ALA A 40 2.22 6.47 4.29
CA ALA A 40 2.44 5.99 5.65
C ALA A 40 1.34 6.48 6.61
N LYS A 41 1.00 7.77 6.58
CA LYS A 41 -0.08 8.34 7.40
C LYS A 41 -1.44 7.71 7.09
N LYS A 42 -1.75 7.49 5.81
CA LYS A 42 -2.98 6.82 5.36
C LYS A 42 -3.03 5.37 5.87
N THR A 43 -1.92 4.65 5.78
CA THR A 43 -1.83 3.28 6.29
C THR A 43 -2.08 3.24 7.81
N ALA A 44 -1.50 4.18 8.56
CA ALA A 44 -1.69 4.27 10.01
C ALA A 44 -3.11 4.67 10.44
N SER A 45 -3.80 5.52 9.66
CA SER A 45 -5.16 5.97 9.98
C SER A 45 -6.25 4.97 9.56
N THR A 46 -5.94 4.03 8.67
CA THR A 46 -6.90 3.08 8.12
C THR A 46 -7.23 1.97 9.12
N LYS A 47 -8.37 2.08 9.81
CA LYS A 47 -8.83 1.08 10.80
C LYS A 47 -9.43 -0.18 10.17
N LYS A 48 -10.02 -0.08 8.97
CA LYS A 48 -10.61 -1.20 8.21
C LYS A 48 -10.15 -1.09 6.75
N LEU A 49 -9.49 -2.13 6.24
CA LEU A 49 -9.30 -2.33 4.80
C LEU A 49 -10.55 -2.98 4.24
N LYS A 50 -11.08 -2.45 3.15
CA LYS A 50 -12.07 -3.17 2.35
C LYS A 50 -11.35 -4.03 1.30
N PRO A 51 -11.97 -5.10 0.78
CA PRO A 51 -11.38 -5.93 -0.27
C PRO A 51 -11.03 -5.16 -1.55
N GLU A 52 -11.78 -4.08 -1.80
CA GLU A 52 -11.60 -3.13 -2.91
C GLU A 52 -10.30 -2.30 -2.77
N ASP A 53 -9.72 -2.21 -1.58
CA ASP A 53 -8.45 -1.51 -1.30
C ASP A 53 -7.22 -2.41 -1.50
N ALA A 54 -7.35 -3.50 -2.27
CA ALA A 54 -6.25 -4.46 -2.48
C ALA A 54 -4.99 -3.81 -3.04
N TYR A 55 -5.15 -2.74 -3.81
CA TYR A 55 -4.09 -1.83 -4.23
C TYR A 55 -4.65 -0.46 -4.55
N GLU A 56 -3.84 0.57 -4.36
CA GLU A 56 -4.13 1.95 -4.75
C GLU A 56 -3.11 2.40 -5.78
N ILE A 57 -3.59 2.94 -6.90
CA ILE A 57 -2.71 3.58 -7.88
C ILE A 57 -2.50 5.03 -7.45
N TYR A 58 -1.27 5.37 -7.09
CA TYR A 58 -0.94 6.71 -6.65
C TYR A 58 -0.57 7.60 -7.84
N GLY A 59 -1.17 8.78 -7.91
CA GLY A 59 -0.90 9.75 -8.98
C GLY A 59 -1.54 9.43 -10.33
N ALA A 60 -2.44 8.44 -10.41
CA ALA A 60 -3.36 8.33 -11.53
C ALA A 60 -4.45 9.40 -11.40
N ARG A 61 -4.62 10.22 -12.43
CA ARG A 61 -5.91 10.90 -12.66
C ARG A 61 -6.86 9.84 -13.20
N GLU A 62 -8.10 9.84 -12.73
CA GLU A 62 -9.19 9.04 -13.30
C GLU A 62 -9.33 9.27 -14.81
#